data_AF-A0A0F0KRS5-F1
#
_entry.id   AF-A0A0F0KRS5-F1
#
_cell.length_a   1.000
_cell.length_b   1.000
_cell.length_c   1.000
_cell.angle_alpha   90.00
_cell.angle_beta   90.00
_cell.angle_gamma   90.00
#
_symmetry.space_group_name_H-M   'P 1'
#
loop_
_entity.id
_entity.type
_entity.pdbx_description
1 polymer ?
#
loop_
_entity_poly.entity_id
_entity_poly.type
_entity_poly.pdbx_seq_one_letter_code
_entity_poly.pdbx_strand_id
1 'polypeptide(L)'
;MTDVADIRPLGSASDPRRRTASADPAGDVSNVVPLFADGALPDPEDLRLSEDDRRELVGWTIACAERLLPLFQAERPDDDRPREALAAAEAFLRGELDIDAVREKAFACHEAAREAQDPSAVAAARVCGQAVAVAHLAGHSRQVPRHTARAFPGDRSRRDEELAWQRMNIPARFDAYVYEGD
;
A
#
# COMPACT_ATOMS: atom_id res chain seq x y z
N MET A 1 7.31 79.00 15.30
CA MET A 1 8.07 79.16 16.55
C MET A 1 9.26 78.23 16.44
N THR A 2 10.44 78.84 16.39
CA THR A 2 11.75 78.30 15.99
C THR A 2 12.38 77.47 17.10
N ASP A 3 13.08 76.37 16.74
CA ASP A 3 14.44 75.96 17.15
C ASP A 3 14.66 74.48 16.69
N VAL A 4 15.62 74.05 15.86
CA VAL A 4 17.08 74.36 15.68
C VAL A 4 17.81 74.14 17.03
N ALA A 5 18.78 73.25 17.20
CA ALA A 5 19.85 72.80 16.33
C ALA A 5 20.44 71.44 16.78
N ASP A 6 21.00 70.72 15.80
CA ASP A 6 22.35 70.13 15.74
C ASP A 6 22.85 69.24 16.90
N ILE A 7 23.51 68.10 16.65
CA ILE A 7 24.84 68.01 16.02
C ILE A 7 25.03 66.61 15.40
N ARG A 8 25.41 66.58 14.11
CA ARG A 8 26.22 65.52 13.45
C ARG A 8 27.71 65.93 13.59
N PRO A 9 28.75 65.07 13.45
CA PRO A 9 28.90 64.22 12.25
C PRO A 9 29.89 63.00 12.29
N LEU A 10 30.00 62.32 11.11
CA LEU A 10 31.16 61.62 10.48
C LEU A 10 31.94 60.57 11.33
N GLY A 11 32.17 59.32 10.94
CA GLY A 11 32.27 58.67 9.63
C GLY A 11 33.46 57.68 9.71
N SER A 12 33.34 56.48 9.14
CA SER A 12 34.49 55.64 8.74
C SER A 12 33.95 54.53 7.82
N ALA A 13 34.01 54.73 6.51
CA ALA A 13 35.08 54.30 5.62
C ALA A 13 34.98 52.80 5.28
N SER A 14 34.52 52.58 4.05
CA SER A 14 34.41 51.31 3.33
C SER A 14 35.77 50.61 3.17
N ASP A 15 35.80 49.28 3.29
CA ASP A 15 36.89 48.44 2.77
C ASP A 15 36.41 47.74 1.47
N PRO A 16 37.00 48.05 0.30
CA PRO A 16 36.63 47.44 -0.96
C PRO A 16 37.71 46.47 -1.46
N ARG A 17 37.66 45.19 -1.08
CA ARG A 17 38.38 44.11 -1.81
C ARG A 17 37.58 42.81 -1.95
N ARG A 18 36.68 42.84 -2.93
CA ARG A 18 36.43 41.83 -3.99
C ARG A 18 37.09 40.44 -3.83
N ARG A 19 36.27 39.39 -3.74
CA ARG A 19 36.39 38.11 -4.48
C ARG A 19 35.01 37.43 -4.51
N THR A 20 34.30 37.58 -5.63
CA THR A 20 33.97 36.54 -6.64
C THR A 20 32.92 35.52 -6.21
N ALA A 21 31.85 35.49 -7.00
CA ALA A 21 30.66 34.66 -6.93
C ALA A 21 30.91 33.14 -6.84
N SER A 22 30.02 32.45 -6.13
CA SER A 22 29.26 31.31 -6.68
C SER A 22 28.03 31.06 -5.81
N ALA A 23 26.85 31.01 -6.42
CA ALA A 23 25.62 30.57 -5.79
C ALA A 23 25.54 29.04 -5.84
N ASP A 24 25.02 28.41 -4.79
CA ASP A 24 24.15 27.23 -4.89
C ASP A 24 23.38 27.03 -3.57
N PRO A 25 22.04 26.90 -3.60
CA PRO A 25 21.22 26.61 -2.43
C PRO A 25 20.49 25.25 -2.55
N ALA A 26 20.69 24.35 -1.60
CA ALA A 26 19.77 23.28 -1.16
C ALA A 26 20.56 22.42 -0.15
N GLY A 27 20.13 22.22 1.09
CA GLY A 27 18.91 21.47 1.40
C GLY A 27 19.26 20.00 1.60
N ASP A 28 20.11 19.69 2.57
CA ASP A 28 20.40 18.31 2.98
C ASP A 28 19.27 17.82 3.89
N VAL A 29 18.21 17.34 3.25
CA VAL A 29 17.29 16.36 3.86
C VAL A 29 17.56 15.05 3.16
N SER A 30 18.33 14.19 3.83
CA SER A 30 18.59 12.82 3.43
C SER A 30 17.25 12.09 3.23
N ASN A 31 16.82 12.03 1.97
CA ASN A 31 15.56 11.47 1.53
C ASN A 31 15.79 9.97 1.32
N VAL A 32 15.44 9.16 2.32
CA VAL A 32 15.46 7.70 2.17
C VAL A 32 14.19 7.31 1.40
N VAL A 33 14.30 7.24 0.08
CA VAL A 33 13.35 6.53 -0.77
C VAL A 33 13.82 5.07 -0.81
N PRO A 34 13.04 4.06 -0.37
CA PRO A 34 13.39 2.69 -0.68
C PRO A 34 13.31 2.52 -2.20
N LEU A 35 14.44 2.18 -2.84
CA LEU A 35 14.45 1.69 -4.21
C LEU A 35 13.66 0.38 -4.26
N PHE A 36 12.36 0.46 -4.56
CA PHE A 36 11.61 -0.70 -5.06
C PHE A 36 12.07 -0.97 -6.50
N ALA A 37 12.38 -2.24 -6.79
CA ALA A 37 13.00 -2.74 -8.03
C ALA A 37 12.58 -2.00 -9.31
N ASP A 38 13.53 -1.33 -9.99
CA ASP A 38 13.67 -0.79 -11.36
C ASP A 38 12.45 -0.60 -12.32
N GLY A 39 11.20 -0.65 -11.88
CA GLY A 39 10.01 -0.46 -12.73
C GLY A 39 9.83 -1.51 -13.83
N ALA A 40 10.55 -2.64 -13.78
CA ALA A 40 10.41 -3.72 -14.74
C ALA A 40 9.02 -4.36 -14.67
N LEU A 41 8.49 -4.74 -15.85
CA LEU A 41 7.25 -5.50 -15.93
C LEU A 41 7.47 -6.90 -15.34
N PRO A 42 6.55 -7.41 -14.49
CA PRO A 42 6.63 -8.77 -13.97
C PRO A 42 6.44 -9.78 -15.11
N ASP A 43 7.13 -10.92 -15.03
CA ASP A 43 6.85 -12.06 -15.90
C ASP A 43 5.45 -12.61 -15.54
N PRO A 44 4.48 -12.62 -16.48
CA PRO A 44 3.14 -13.14 -16.22
C PRO A 44 3.12 -14.63 -15.87
N GLU A 45 4.15 -15.40 -16.21
CA GLU A 45 4.23 -16.83 -15.86
C GLU A 45 4.89 -17.08 -14.49
N ASP A 46 5.60 -16.09 -13.94
CA ASP A 46 6.22 -16.20 -12.62
C ASP A 46 5.20 -15.90 -11.51
N LEU A 47 4.67 -16.96 -10.91
CA LEU A 47 3.76 -16.86 -9.78
C LEU A 47 4.46 -16.46 -8.47
N ARG A 48 5.79 -16.52 -8.39
CA ARG A 48 6.56 -16.21 -7.19
C ARG A 48 6.94 -14.74 -7.14
N LEU A 49 7.46 -14.21 -8.25
CA LEU A 49 8.09 -12.89 -8.38
C LEU A 49 9.19 -12.63 -7.33
N SER A 50 9.84 -11.46 -7.41
CA SER A 50 10.78 -11.03 -6.37
C SER A 50 10.05 -10.69 -5.06
N GLU A 51 10.79 -10.57 -3.96
CA GLU A 51 10.18 -10.09 -2.72
C GLU A 51 9.70 -8.64 -2.82
N ASP A 52 10.44 -7.77 -3.51
CA ASP A 52 10.04 -6.37 -3.72
C ASP A 52 8.74 -6.28 -4.51
N ASP A 53 8.58 -7.10 -5.55
CA ASP A 53 7.31 -7.22 -6.29
C ASP A 53 6.17 -7.68 -5.37
N ARG A 54 6.43 -8.69 -4.52
CA ARG A 54 5.44 -9.16 -3.55
C ARG A 54 5.09 -8.07 -2.54
N ARG A 55 6.03 -7.23 -2.10
CA ARG A 55 5.76 -6.11 -1.17
C ARG A 55 4.81 -5.07 -1.79
N GLU A 56 5.01 -4.70 -3.06
CA GLU A 56 4.09 -3.81 -3.77
C GLU A 56 2.68 -4.43 -3.90
N LEU A 57 2.61 -5.70 -4.31
CA LEU A 57 1.33 -6.41 -4.42
C LEU A 57 0.65 -6.57 -3.05
N VAL A 58 1.38 -6.89 -1.99
CA VAL A 58 0.83 -7.01 -0.62
C VAL A 58 0.25 -5.67 -0.15
N GLY A 59 0.94 -4.55 -0.40
CA GLY A 59 0.40 -3.23 -0.05
C GLY A 59 -0.94 -2.95 -0.74
N TRP A 60 -1.04 -3.28 -2.03
CA TRP A 60 -2.30 -3.15 -2.76
C TRP A 60 -3.39 -4.12 -2.26
N THR A 61 -3.07 -5.39 -2.01
CA THR A 61 -4.07 -6.37 -1.57
C THR A 61 -4.58 -6.09 -0.16
N ILE A 62 -3.75 -5.56 0.74
CA ILE A 62 -4.19 -5.06 2.06
C ILE A 62 -5.25 -3.97 1.86
N ALA A 63 -4.96 -2.94 1.06
CA ALA A 63 -5.90 -1.85 0.82
C ALA A 63 -7.23 -2.34 0.20
N CYS A 64 -7.18 -3.35 -0.68
CA CYS A 64 -8.39 -4.00 -1.20
C CYS A 64 -9.15 -4.76 -0.10
N ALA A 65 -8.45 -5.49 0.75
CA ALA A 65 -9.04 -6.31 1.80
C ALA A 65 -9.68 -5.47 2.92
N GLU A 66 -9.04 -4.38 3.33
CA GLU A 66 -9.56 -3.45 4.34
C GLU A 66 -10.93 -2.88 3.95
N ARG A 67 -11.15 -2.62 2.66
CA ARG A 67 -12.43 -2.12 2.14
C ARG A 67 -13.56 -3.16 2.24
N LEU A 68 -13.21 -4.44 2.21
CA LEU A 68 -14.16 -5.55 2.28
C LEU A 68 -14.29 -6.13 3.70
N LEU A 69 -13.31 -5.92 4.57
CA LEU A 69 -13.31 -6.42 5.95
C LEU A 69 -14.60 -6.13 6.73
N PRO A 70 -15.25 -4.95 6.60
CA PRO A 70 -16.52 -4.69 7.27
C PRO A 70 -17.64 -5.67 6.89
N LEU A 71 -17.62 -6.26 5.69
CA LEU A 71 -18.60 -7.26 5.27
C LEU A 71 -18.49 -8.55 6.09
N PHE A 72 -17.27 -8.96 6.42
CA PHE A 72 -17.06 -10.11 7.30
C PHE A 72 -17.44 -9.78 8.74
N GLN A 73 -17.00 -8.62 9.25
CA GLN A 73 -17.27 -8.19 10.62
C GLN A 73 -18.76 -7.98 10.90
N ALA A 74 -19.56 -7.65 9.88
CA ALA A 74 -21.01 -7.55 10.01
C ALA A 74 -21.67 -8.89 10.39
N GLU A 75 -21.14 -10.02 9.91
CA GLU A 75 -21.65 -11.35 10.25
C GLU A 75 -20.94 -11.94 11.49
N ARG A 76 -19.63 -11.78 11.57
CA ARG A 76 -18.76 -12.44 12.56
C ARG A 76 -17.91 -11.39 13.31
N PRO A 77 -18.52 -10.53 14.14
CA PRO A 77 -17.83 -9.41 14.77
C PRO A 77 -16.72 -9.83 15.75
N ASP A 78 -16.85 -11.02 16.36
CA ASP A 78 -15.92 -11.57 17.35
C ASP A 78 -14.84 -12.49 16.73
N ASP A 79 -14.81 -12.65 15.41
CA ASP A 79 -13.83 -13.48 14.71
C ASP A 79 -12.72 -12.61 14.11
N ASP A 80 -11.56 -12.66 14.76
CA ASP A 80 -10.44 -11.78 14.44
C ASP A 80 -9.55 -12.31 13.30
N ARG A 81 -9.77 -13.55 12.81
CA ARG A 81 -8.89 -14.21 11.83
C ARG A 81 -8.61 -13.34 10.59
N PRO A 82 -9.60 -12.67 9.96
CA PRO A 82 -9.33 -11.74 8.86
C PRO A 82 -8.48 -10.52 9.23
N ARG A 83 -8.67 -9.94 10.41
CA ARG A 83 -7.86 -8.80 10.87
C ARG A 83 -6.43 -9.23 11.18
N GLU A 84 -6.26 -10.39 11.80
CA GLU A 84 -4.95 -10.97 12.07
C GLU A 84 -4.17 -11.28 10.79
N ALA A 85 -4.85 -11.73 9.72
CA ALA A 85 -4.22 -11.92 8.43
C ALA A 85 -3.72 -10.61 7.82
N LEU A 86 -4.48 -9.52 7.92
CA LEU A 86 -4.01 -8.21 7.45
C LEU A 86 -2.83 -7.70 8.28
N ALA A 87 -2.88 -7.84 9.61
CA ALA A 87 -1.76 -7.49 10.48
C ALA A 87 -0.49 -8.31 10.16
N ALA A 88 -0.64 -9.58 9.78
CA ALA A 88 0.45 -10.42 9.32
C ALA A 88 0.99 -9.97 7.95
N ALA A 89 0.12 -9.61 7.01
CA ALA A 89 0.53 -9.04 5.73
C ALA A 89 1.34 -7.74 5.92
N GLU A 90 0.92 -6.87 6.83
CA GLU A 90 1.68 -5.67 7.21
C GLU A 90 3.03 -6.01 7.89
N ALA A 91 3.08 -7.04 8.73
CA ALA A 91 4.33 -7.51 9.32
C ALA A 91 5.33 -8.01 8.27
N PHE A 92 4.85 -8.68 7.22
CA PHE A 92 5.67 -9.01 6.05
C PHE A 92 6.22 -7.74 5.38
N LEU A 93 5.41 -6.69 5.21
CA LEU A 93 5.88 -5.40 4.66
C LEU A 93 6.97 -4.74 5.51
N ARG A 94 7.06 -5.05 6.81
CA ARG A 94 8.14 -4.61 7.70
C ARG A 94 9.34 -5.57 7.75
N GLY A 95 9.25 -6.74 7.11
CA GLY A 95 10.29 -7.78 7.14
C GLY A 95 10.30 -8.59 8.44
N GLU A 96 9.17 -8.62 9.16
CA GLU A 96 9.05 -9.17 10.51
C GLU A 96 8.38 -10.56 10.55
N LEU A 97 8.01 -11.12 9.39
CA LEU A 97 7.17 -12.33 9.34
C LEU A 97 7.80 -13.45 8.49
N ASP A 98 7.82 -14.66 9.06
CA ASP A 98 8.21 -15.88 8.36
C ASP A 98 7.07 -16.44 7.50
N ILE A 99 7.42 -17.16 6.43
CA ILE A 99 6.50 -17.73 5.44
C ILE A 99 5.55 -18.76 6.06
N ASP A 100 5.98 -19.51 7.07
CA ASP A 100 5.10 -20.47 7.74
C ASP A 100 3.98 -19.74 8.51
N ALA A 101 4.28 -18.62 9.16
CA ALA A 101 3.29 -17.78 9.82
C ALA A 101 2.33 -17.11 8.81
N VAL A 102 2.84 -16.69 7.65
CA VAL A 102 2.00 -16.20 6.53
C VAL A 102 0.96 -17.24 6.13
N ARG A 103 1.40 -18.49 5.92
CA ARG A 103 0.52 -19.59 5.48
C ARG A 103 -0.52 -19.94 6.55
N GLU A 104 -0.12 -20.01 7.81
CA GLU A 104 -1.03 -20.25 8.94
C GLU A 104 -2.18 -19.23 8.95
N LYS A 105 -1.86 -17.93 8.85
CA LYS A 105 -2.88 -16.87 8.81
C LYS A 105 -3.75 -16.92 7.56
N ALA A 106 -3.19 -17.26 6.40
CA ALA A 106 -3.97 -17.47 5.18
C ALA A 106 -4.99 -18.62 5.35
N PHE A 107 -4.56 -19.75 5.92
CA PHE A 107 -5.44 -20.89 6.19
C PHE A 107 -6.53 -20.55 7.19
N ALA A 108 -6.20 -19.86 8.28
CA ALA A 108 -7.17 -19.42 9.28
C ALA A 108 -8.28 -18.55 8.64
N CYS A 109 -7.93 -17.63 7.72
CA CYS A 109 -8.92 -16.87 6.94
C CYS A 109 -9.80 -17.74 6.05
N HIS A 110 -9.24 -18.78 5.43
CA HIS A 110 -10.02 -19.70 4.61
C HIS A 110 -10.97 -20.56 5.45
N GLU A 111 -10.59 -20.92 6.68
CA GLU A 111 -11.49 -21.57 7.64
C GLU A 111 -12.62 -20.62 8.07
N ALA A 112 -12.29 -19.37 8.43
CA ALA A 112 -13.28 -18.34 8.75
C ALA A 112 -14.29 -18.15 7.61
N ALA A 113 -13.81 -18.14 6.36
CA ALA A 113 -14.66 -18.06 5.18
C ALA A 113 -15.53 -19.31 4.97
N ARG A 114 -15.17 -20.49 5.48
CA ARG A 114 -16.01 -21.70 5.41
C ARG A 114 -17.07 -21.75 6.49
N GLU A 115 -16.84 -21.05 7.60
CA GLU A 115 -17.76 -20.97 8.73
C GLU A 115 -18.82 -19.87 8.56
N ALA A 116 -18.50 -18.81 7.80
CA ALA A 116 -19.44 -17.76 7.41
C ALA A 116 -20.57 -18.30 6.51
N GLN A 117 -21.75 -17.68 6.64
CA GLN A 117 -22.96 -18.01 5.88
C GLN A 117 -23.29 -16.92 4.85
N ASP A 118 -22.99 -15.65 5.13
CA ASP A 118 -23.20 -14.56 4.18
C ASP A 118 -22.15 -14.65 3.06
N PRO A 119 -22.55 -14.76 1.79
CA PRO A 119 -21.60 -14.77 0.66
C PRO A 119 -20.65 -13.57 0.65
N SER A 120 -21.10 -12.41 1.16
CA SER A 120 -20.32 -11.18 1.29
C SER A 120 -19.19 -11.36 2.31
N ALA A 121 -19.49 -11.95 3.46
CA ALA A 121 -18.51 -12.29 4.49
C ALA A 121 -17.53 -13.36 4.01
N VAL A 122 -18.02 -14.42 3.34
CA VAL A 122 -17.19 -15.45 2.72
C VAL A 122 -16.18 -14.84 1.74
N ALA A 123 -16.64 -13.94 0.87
CA ALA A 123 -15.78 -13.26 -0.09
C ALA A 123 -14.74 -12.38 0.60
N ALA A 124 -15.15 -11.58 1.60
CA ALA A 124 -14.25 -10.71 2.35
C ALA A 124 -13.15 -11.49 3.10
N ALA A 125 -13.50 -12.55 3.81
CA ALA A 125 -12.51 -13.40 4.49
C ALA A 125 -11.54 -14.06 3.49
N ARG A 126 -12.04 -14.50 2.33
CA ARG A 126 -11.16 -15.01 1.26
C ARG A 126 -10.21 -13.95 0.74
N VAL A 127 -10.66 -12.71 0.51
CA VAL A 127 -9.78 -11.61 0.08
C VAL A 127 -8.71 -11.33 1.14
N CYS A 128 -9.05 -11.30 2.42
CA CYS A 128 -8.08 -11.12 3.50
C CYS A 128 -7.05 -12.25 3.54
N GLY A 129 -7.49 -13.51 3.36
CA GLY A 129 -6.59 -14.67 3.26
C GLY A 129 -5.66 -14.61 2.05
N GLN A 130 -6.15 -14.17 0.89
CA GLN A 130 -5.31 -13.97 -0.28
C GLN A 130 -4.30 -12.84 -0.07
N ALA A 131 -4.68 -11.74 0.59
CA ALA A 131 -3.80 -10.60 0.83
C ALA A 131 -2.52 -11.01 1.59
N VAL A 132 -2.65 -11.79 2.67
CA VAL A 132 -1.49 -12.34 3.38
C VAL A 132 -0.75 -13.38 2.55
N ALA A 133 -1.46 -14.24 1.80
CA ALA A 133 -0.84 -15.28 0.98
C ALA A 133 0.06 -14.72 -0.14
N VAL A 134 -0.16 -13.48 -0.59
CA VAL A 134 0.73 -12.81 -1.57
C VAL A 134 2.17 -12.74 -1.05
N ALA A 135 2.39 -12.60 0.26
CA ALA A 135 3.74 -12.60 0.84
C ALA A 135 4.54 -13.89 0.53
N HIS A 136 3.83 -15.02 0.40
CA HIS A 136 4.41 -16.30 0.03
C HIS A 136 4.53 -16.48 -1.48
N LEU A 137 3.50 -16.11 -2.25
CA LEU A 137 3.40 -16.35 -3.69
C LEU A 137 2.56 -15.23 -4.34
N ALA A 138 3.19 -14.45 -5.22
CA ALA A 138 2.57 -13.30 -5.88
C ALA A 138 1.27 -13.64 -6.64
N GLY A 139 1.16 -14.84 -7.20
CA GLY A 139 -0.04 -15.30 -7.92
C GLY A 139 -1.34 -15.27 -7.11
N HIS A 140 -1.27 -15.25 -5.77
CA HIS A 140 -2.46 -15.06 -4.92
C HIS A 140 -3.15 -13.71 -5.14
N SER A 141 -2.43 -12.70 -5.63
CA SER A 141 -3.00 -11.37 -5.96
C SER A 141 -4.10 -11.45 -7.02
N ARG A 142 -4.00 -12.41 -7.97
CA ARG A 142 -5.02 -12.67 -9.01
C ARG A 142 -6.37 -13.10 -8.42
N GLN A 143 -6.35 -13.69 -7.22
CA GLN A 143 -7.57 -14.18 -6.57
C GLN A 143 -8.36 -13.06 -5.86
N VAL A 144 -7.72 -11.93 -5.57
CA VAL A 144 -8.37 -10.78 -4.92
C VAL A 144 -9.57 -10.28 -5.73
N PRO A 145 -9.43 -9.84 -7.00
CA PRO A 145 -10.57 -9.37 -7.78
C PRO A 145 -11.60 -10.48 -8.04
N ARG A 146 -11.15 -11.74 -8.17
CA ARG A 146 -12.04 -12.91 -8.36
C ARG A 146 -12.96 -13.14 -7.16
N HIS A 147 -12.46 -12.95 -5.94
CA HIS A 147 -13.27 -13.03 -4.73
C HIS A 147 -14.10 -11.76 -4.50
N THR A 148 -13.54 -10.57 -4.76
CA THR A 148 -14.29 -9.30 -4.72
C THR A 148 -15.52 -9.31 -5.62
N ALA A 149 -15.44 -9.94 -6.80
CA ALA A 149 -16.58 -10.08 -7.71
C ALA A 149 -17.80 -10.81 -7.10
N ARG A 150 -17.61 -11.50 -5.95
CA ARG A 150 -18.65 -12.24 -5.22
C ARG A 150 -19.08 -11.53 -3.92
N ALA A 151 -18.47 -10.41 -3.57
CA ALA A 151 -18.66 -9.74 -2.27
C ALA A 151 -19.98 -8.96 -2.13
N PHE A 152 -20.68 -8.69 -3.25
CA PHE A 152 -21.91 -7.89 -3.25
C PHE A 152 -23.03 -8.60 -4.02
N PRO A 153 -23.57 -9.73 -3.50
CA PRO A 153 -24.66 -10.44 -4.15
C PRO A 153 -25.89 -9.52 -4.28
N GLY A 154 -26.37 -9.33 -5.50
CA GLY A 154 -27.54 -8.49 -5.79
C GLY A 154 -27.26 -6.99 -5.97
N ASP A 155 -26.04 -6.53 -5.70
CA ASP A 155 -25.62 -5.13 -5.93
C ASP A 155 -24.49 -5.03 -6.96
N ARG A 156 -24.90 -5.01 -8.23
CA ARG A 156 -23.98 -4.93 -9.37
C ARG A 156 -23.21 -3.61 -9.40
N SER A 157 -23.83 -2.49 -9.02
CA SER A 157 -23.19 -1.18 -9.04
C SER A 157 -22.05 -1.14 -8.04
N ARG A 158 -22.31 -1.54 -6.79
CA ARG A 158 -21.30 -1.59 -5.72
C ARG A 158 -20.14 -2.50 -6.08
N ARG A 159 -20.41 -3.65 -6.67
CA ARG A 159 -19.38 -4.57 -7.16
C ARG A 159 -18.52 -3.95 -8.26
N ASP A 160 -19.15 -3.35 -9.27
CA ASP A 160 -18.43 -2.78 -10.41
C ASP A 160 -17.61 -1.55 -9.96
N GLU A 161 -18.12 -0.74 -9.03
CA GLU A 161 -17.41 0.36 -8.37
C GLU A 161 -16.18 -0.13 -7.59
N GLU A 162 -16.32 -1.20 -6.82
CA GLU A 162 -15.21 -1.76 -6.03
C GLU A 162 -14.11 -2.33 -6.94
N LEU A 163 -14.48 -3.11 -7.97
CA LEU A 163 -13.52 -3.66 -8.92
C LEU A 163 -12.81 -2.56 -9.73
N ALA A 164 -13.53 -1.49 -10.09
CA ALA A 164 -12.93 -0.33 -10.74
C ALA A 164 -11.93 0.37 -9.81
N TRP A 165 -12.28 0.56 -8.53
CA TRP A 165 -11.35 1.12 -7.55
C TRP A 165 -10.08 0.27 -7.41
N GLN A 166 -10.21 -1.06 -7.29
CA GLN A 166 -9.05 -1.95 -7.18
C GLN A 166 -8.11 -1.81 -8.38
N ARG A 167 -8.67 -1.79 -9.59
CA ARG A 167 -7.90 -1.66 -10.83
C ARG A 167 -7.26 -0.28 -11.00
N MET A 168 -7.90 0.78 -10.49
CA MET A 168 -7.34 2.13 -10.51
C MET A 168 -6.21 2.34 -9.49
N ASN A 169 -6.13 1.51 -8.45
CA ASN A 169 -5.18 1.67 -7.34
C ASN A 169 -4.09 0.59 -7.32
N ILE A 170 -4.10 -0.36 -8.25
CA ILE A 170 -2.98 -1.30 -8.41
C ILE A 170 -1.73 -0.55 -8.93
N PRO A 171 -0.51 -0.87 -8.45
CA PRO A 171 0.69 -0.33 -9.08
C PRO A 171 0.69 -0.72 -10.57
N ALA A 172 0.84 0.28 -11.44
CA ALA A 172 0.51 0.15 -12.87
C ALA A 172 1.20 -1.04 -13.58
N ARG A 173 2.42 -1.40 -13.15
CA ARG A 173 3.17 -2.53 -13.72
C ARG A 173 2.56 -3.90 -13.45
N PHE A 174 1.64 -4.01 -12.49
CA PHE A 174 0.96 -5.25 -12.13
C PHE A 174 -0.47 -5.38 -12.69
N ASP A 175 -1.00 -4.39 -13.41
CA ASP A 175 -2.38 -4.46 -13.94
C ASP A 175 -2.58 -5.72 -14.80
N ALA A 176 -1.73 -5.91 -15.82
CA ALA A 176 -1.79 -7.11 -16.66
C ALA A 176 -1.51 -8.39 -15.86
N TYR A 177 -0.54 -8.37 -14.94
CA TYR A 177 -0.19 -9.54 -14.11
C TYR A 177 -1.37 -10.07 -13.28
N VAL A 178 -2.17 -9.16 -12.71
CA VAL A 178 -3.29 -9.50 -11.84
C VAL A 178 -4.55 -9.82 -12.63
N TYR A 179 -4.86 -9.03 -13.68
CA TYR A 179 -6.14 -9.11 -14.37
C TYR A 179 -6.13 -9.99 -15.63
N GLU A 180 -4.97 -10.26 -16.21
CA GLU A 180 -4.82 -11.10 -17.41
C GLU A 180 -4.15 -12.44 -17.12
N GLY A 181 -3.54 -12.61 -15.93
CA GLY A 181 -2.95 -13.87 -15.51
C GLY A 181 -3.99 -14.94 -15.17
N ASP A 182 -3.74 -16.16 -15.65
CA ASP A 182 -4.57 -17.35 -15.38
C ASP A 182 -4.53 -17.80 -13.91
#